data_AF-A0A377C7M7-F1
#
_entry.id   AF-A0A377C7M7-F1
#
_cell.length_a   1.000
_cell.length_b   1.000
_cell.length_c   1.000
_cell.angle_alpha   90.00
_cell.angle_beta   90.00
_cell.angle_gamma   90.00
#
_symmetry.space_group_name_H-M   'P 1'
#
loop_
_entity.id
_entity.type
_entity.pdbx_description
1 polymer ?
#
loop_
_entity_poly.entity_id
_entity_poly.type
_entity_poly.pdbx_seq_one_letter_code
_entity_poly.pdbx_strand_id
1 'polypeptide(L)'
;MKRMIALDGAQGEGGGQILRSALSLSMITGQPFTITGIRAGRAKPGLLRQHLTAVKAAAEICRATVEGAELGSQRLLFRPGTVRGGDYRFAIGSAGSCTLVLQTVLPALWFADGPSRVEVSGGTDNPSAPPADFIRRVLEPLLAKMGIHQQTTLLRHGFYPAGGGVVATEVSPVASFNTLQLGERGNIVQMRGEVLLAGVPRHVAEREIATLAGSFSLHEQNIHNLPRD
;
A
#
# COMPACT_ATOMS: atom_id res chain seq x y z
N MET A 1 -9.76 -2.03 -30.31
CA MET A 1 -9.03 -1.15 -29.36
C MET A 1 -9.88 -0.94 -28.12
N LYS A 2 -9.31 -1.10 -26.91
CA LYS A 2 -10.03 -0.82 -25.66
C LYS A 2 -10.30 0.69 -25.53
N ARG A 3 -11.52 1.07 -25.14
CA ARG A 3 -11.95 2.47 -24.96
C ARG A 3 -11.12 3.16 -23.88
N MET A 4 -10.74 4.42 -24.11
CA MET A 4 -10.08 5.27 -23.10
C MET A 4 -11.07 5.67 -22.01
N ILE A 5 -10.72 5.41 -20.76
CA ILE A 5 -11.49 5.85 -19.58
C ILE A 5 -11.00 7.24 -19.17
N ALA A 6 -11.91 8.19 -18.96
CA ALA A 6 -11.60 9.50 -18.41
C ALA A 6 -12.01 9.54 -16.93
N LEU A 7 -11.09 9.94 -16.05
CA LEU A 7 -11.30 10.01 -14.60
C LEU A 7 -11.08 11.43 -14.10
N ASP A 8 -11.93 11.87 -13.18
CA ASP A 8 -11.75 13.11 -12.44
C ASP A 8 -11.04 12.83 -11.09
N GLY A 9 -9.80 13.29 -10.99
CA GLY A 9 -8.96 13.16 -9.81
C GLY A 9 -9.30 14.15 -8.68
N ALA A 10 -10.20 15.11 -8.94
CA ALA A 10 -10.75 16.00 -7.91
C ALA A 10 -11.97 15.40 -7.20
N GLN A 11 -12.56 14.33 -7.75
CA GLN A 11 -13.76 13.71 -7.20
C GLN A 11 -13.51 13.06 -5.82
N GLY A 12 -14.53 13.09 -4.95
CA GLY A 12 -14.51 12.46 -3.64
C GLY A 12 -13.45 13.08 -2.72
N GLU A 13 -12.58 12.25 -2.14
CA GLU A 13 -11.52 12.72 -1.22
C GLU A 13 -10.41 13.54 -1.91
N GLY A 14 -10.42 13.65 -3.25
CA GLY A 14 -9.41 14.36 -4.04
C GLY A 14 -7.98 13.93 -3.68
N GLY A 15 -7.81 12.65 -3.35
CA GLY A 15 -6.58 12.08 -2.80
C GLY A 15 -5.77 11.30 -3.83
N GLY A 16 -4.81 10.50 -3.34
CA GLY A 16 -4.04 9.58 -4.19
C GLY A 16 -4.77 8.26 -4.50
N GLN A 17 -5.92 7.99 -3.86
CA GLN A 17 -6.58 6.68 -3.93
C GLN A 17 -7.15 6.37 -5.32
N ILE A 18 -7.79 7.33 -5.98
CA ILE A 18 -8.35 7.16 -7.33
C ILE A 18 -7.25 6.73 -8.31
N LEU A 19 -6.10 7.41 -8.27
CA LEU A 19 -4.96 7.06 -9.11
C LEU A 19 -4.48 5.62 -8.87
N ARG A 20 -4.30 5.21 -7.61
CA ARG A 20 -3.83 3.85 -7.29
C ARG A 20 -4.80 2.78 -7.77
N SER A 21 -6.09 2.95 -7.48
CA SER A 21 -7.13 2.02 -7.94
C SER A 21 -7.22 1.97 -9.47
N ALA A 22 -7.10 3.12 -10.14
CA ALA A 22 -7.11 3.20 -11.60
C ALA A 22 -5.91 2.48 -12.22
N LEU A 23 -4.70 2.63 -11.66
CA LEU A 23 -3.51 1.90 -12.10
C LEU A 23 -3.71 0.38 -11.98
N SER A 24 -4.14 -0.10 -10.80
CA SER A 24 -4.41 -1.52 -10.57
C SER A 24 -5.43 -2.07 -11.58
N LEU A 25 -6.60 -1.43 -11.68
CA LEU A 25 -7.68 -1.88 -12.57
C LEU A 25 -7.29 -1.77 -14.04
N SER A 26 -6.55 -0.74 -14.43
CA SER A 26 -6.04 -0.58 -15.80
C SER A 26 -5.11 -1.71 -16.17
N MET A 27 -4.15 -2.05 -15.30
CA MET A 27 -3.25 -3.20 -15.52
C MET A 27 -4.02 -4.52 -15.63
N ILE A 28 -4.96 -4.78 -14.73
CA ILE A 28 -5.77 -6.02 -14.72
C ILE A 28 -6.63 -6.13 -15.98
N THR A 29 -7.31 -5.05 -16.35
CA THR A 29 -8.30 -5.06 -17.44
C THR A 29 -7.69 -4.76 -18.80
N GLY A 30 -6.44 -4.30 -18.86
CA GLY A 30 -5.79 -3.74 -20.04
C GLY A 30 -6.47 -2.48 -20.61
N GLN A 31 -7.41 -1.86 -19.90
CA GLN A 31 -8.11 -0.66 -20.37
C GLN A 31 -7.28 0.59 -20.08
N PRO A 32 -6.96 1.43 -21.07
CA PRO A 32 -6.20 2.65 -20.84
C PRO A 32 -7.08 3.71 -20.14
N PHE A 33 -6.46 4.59 -19.36
CA PHE A 33 -7.15 5.71 -18.74
C PHE A 33 -6.36 7.02 -18.83
N THR A 34 -7.10 8.13 -18.73
CA THR A 34 -6.58 9.46 -18.46
C THR A 34 -7.24 9.98 -17.19
N ILE A 35 -6.45 10.51 -16.27
CA ILE A 35 -6.93 11.19 -15.07
C ILE A 35 -6.47 12.65 -15.10
N THR A 36 -7.37 13.57 -14.81
CA THR A 36 -7.11 15.02 -14.67
C THR A 36 -7.43 15.50 -13.27
N GLY A 37 -6.89 16.64 -12.84
CA GLY A 37 -7.15 17.17 -11.50
C GLY A 37 -6.55 16.34 -10.37
N ILE A 38 -5.44 15.62 -10.60
CA ILE A 38 -4.81 14.75 -9.59
C ILE A 38 -4.49 15.58 -8.34
N ARG A 39 -5.18 15.29 -7.24
CA ARG A 39 -4.99 15.96 -5.95
C ARG A 39 -5.17 17.48 -6.00
N ALA A 40 -6.03 17.98 -6.90
CA ALA A 40 -6.23 19.42 -7.11
C ALA A 40 -6.64 20.18 -5.82
N GLY A 41 -7.43 19.55 -4.95
CA GLY A 41 -7.88 20.14 -3.67
C GLY A 41 -6.94 19.95 -2.48
N ARG A 42 -5.72 19.41 -2.67
CA ARG A 42 -4.77 19.16 -1.56
C ARG A 42 -3.73 20.27 -1.46
N ALA A 43 -3.25 20.53 -0.25
CA ALA A 43 -2.24 21.57 0.03
C ALA A 43 -0.98 21.51 -0.86
N LYS A 44 -0.55 20.29 -1.23
CA LYS A 44 0.44 20.07 -2.30
C LYS A 44 -0.29 19.37 -3.43
N PRO A 45 -0.66 20.00 -4.54
CA PRO A 45 -1.39 19.35 -5.63
C PRO A 45 -0.50 18.42 -6.47
N GLY A 46 -1.12 17.61 -7.34
CA GLY A 46 -0.42 16.76 -8.31
C GLY A 46 0.28 15.52 -7.74
N LEU A 47 1.09 14.88 -8.58
CA LEU A 47 1.88 13.70 -8.21
C LEU A 47 3.02 14.04 -7.25
N LEU A 48 2.89 13.62 -5.99
CA LEU A 48 4.05 13.52 -5.06
C LEU A 48 4.93 12.29 -5.38
N ARG A 49 6.12 12.22 -4.77
CA ARG A 49 7.08 11.11 -4.93
C ARG A 49 6.44 9.73 -4.83
N GLN A 50 5.65 9.45 -3.78
CA GLN A 50 4.98 8.15 -3.63
C GLN A 50 4.03 7.82 -4.79
N HIS A 51 3.33 8.82 -5.34
CA HIS A 51 2.40 8.62 -6.46
C HIS A 51 3.18 8.38 -7.74
N LEU A 52 4.25 9.16 -7.96
CA LEU A 52 5.13 8.97 -9.10
C LEU A 52 5.81 7.59 -9.05
N THR A 53 6.26 7.13 -7.88
CA THR A 53 6.80 5.78 -7.71
C THR A 53 5.74 4.72 -8.00
N ALA A 54 4.49 4.90 -7.55
CA ALA A 54 3.40 3.98 -7.87
C ALA A 54 3.12 3.92 -9.40
N VAL A 55 3.13 5.07 -10.09
CA VAL A 55 2.98 5.14 -11.55
C VAL A 55 4.15 4.44 -12.26
N LYS A 56 5.39 4.69 -11.83
CA LYS A 56 6.60 4.06 -12.39
C LYS A 56 6.60 2.55 -12.18
N ALA A 57 6.24 2.10 -10.97
CA ALA A 57 6.14 0.69 -10.65
C ALA A 57 5.07 -0.02 -11.50
N ALA A 58 3.89 0.58 -11.63
CA ALA A 58 2.84 0.07 -12.51
C ALA A 58 3.31 0.02 -13.98
N ALA A 59 3.99 1.07 -14.45
CA ALA A 59 4.50 1.13 -15.82
C ALA A 59 5.57 0.08 -16.09
N GLU A 60 6.45 -0.20 -15.14
CA GLU A 60 7.49 -1.23 -15.26
C GLU A 60 6.89 -2.64 -15.31
N ILE A 61 5.98 -2.95 -14.38
CA ILE A 61 5.35 -4.27 -14.24
C ILE A 61 4.55 -4.66 -15.49
N CYS A 62 3.86 -3.71 -16.12
CA CYS A 62 3.05 -3.98 -17.31
C CYS A 62 3.61 -3.41 -18.62
N ARG A 63 4.83 -2.85 -18.63
CA ARG A 63 5.43 -2.17 -19.80
C ARG A 63 4.51 -1.11 -20.41
N ALA A 64 3.92 -0.25 -19.57
CA ALA A 64 2.97 0.76 -20.02
C ALA A 64 3.63 1.88 -20.82
N THR A 65 2.85 2.49 -21.71
CA THR A 65 3.13 3.84 -22.21
C THR A 65 2.45 4.86 -21.30
N VAL A 66 3.18 5.89 -20.87
CA VAL A 66 2.70 6.85 -19.88
C VAL A 66 3.05 8.28 -20.32
N GLU A 67 2.10 9.21 -20.17
CA GLU A 67 2.32 10.65 -20.36
C GLU A 67 1.98 11.40 -19.07
N GLY A 68 2.77 12.41 -18.72
CA GLY A 68 2.54 13.25 -17.53
C GLY A 68 2.99 12.62 -16.21
N ALA A 69 3.87 11.61 -16.24
CA ALA A 69 4.46 10.98 -15.07
C ALA A 69 5.65 11.79 -14.51
N GLU A 70 5.34 12.99 -13.99
CA GLU A 70 6.32 13.91 -13.41
C GLU A 70 5.81 14.49 -12.09
N LEU A 71 6.72 14.95 -11.23
CA LEU A 71 6.35 15.53 -9.95
C LEU A 71 5.48 16.77 -10.15
N GLY A 72 4.39 16.87 -9.38
CA GLY A 72 3.44 17.98 -9.45
C GLY A 72 2.45 17.89 -10.61
N SER A 73 2.58 16.91 -11.51
CA SER A 73 1.61 16.74 -12.60
C SER A 73 0.20 16.49 -12.07
N GLN A 74 -0.77 17.18 -12.66
CA GLN A 74 -2.19 17.01 -12.39
C GLN A 74 -2.93 16.24 -13.49
N ARG A 75 -2.21 15.78 -14.52
CA ARG A 75 -2.77 14.98 -15.61
C ARG A 75 -1.86 13.79 -15.88
N LEU A 76 -2.44 12.60 -15.93
CA LEU A 76 -1.73 11.38 -16.29
C LEU A 76 -2.53 10.61 -17.33
N LEU A 77 -1.87 10.17 -18.40
CA LEU A 77 -2.39 9.18 -19.33
C LEU A 77 -1.58 7.90 -19.14
N PHE A 78 -2.28 6.77 -19.01
CA PHE A 78 -1.66 5.47 -18.77
C PHE A 78 -2.26 4.42 -19.71
N ARG A 79 -1.40 3.76 -20.50
CA ARG A 79 -1.76 2.68 -21.42
C ARG A 79 -1.02 1.40 -21.01
N PRO A 80 -1.69 0.45 -20.33
CA PRO A 80 -1.06 -0.76 -19.85
C PRO A 80 -0.67 -1.69 -21.01
N GLY A 81 0.44 -2.41 -20.85
CA GLY A 81 0.76 -3.61 -21.63
C GLY A 81 0.47 -4.87 -20.83
N THR A 82 1.16 -5.97 -21.13
CA THR A 82 1.03 -7.25 -20.43
C THR A 82 1.72 -7.18 -19.06
N VAL A 83 0.98 -7.50 -18.00
CA VAL A 83 1.54 -7.69 -16.65
C VAL A 83 2.50 -8.87 -16.65
N ARG A 84 3.71 -8.68 -16.12
CA ARG A 84 4.72 -9.73 -15.99
C ARG A 84 5.01 -10.04 -14.53
N GLY A 85 5.23 -11.31 -14.25
CA GLY A 85 5.76 -11.74 -12.96
C GLY A 85 7.26 -11.51 -12.89
N GLY A 86 7.78 -11.47 -11.66
CA GLY A 86 9.21 -11.35 -11.41
C GLY A 86 9.57 -10.63 -10.11
N ASP A 87 10.86 -10.33 -9.97
CA ASP A 87 11.41 -9.63 -8.82
C ASP A 87 11.54 -8.13 -9.12
N TYR A 88 10.81 -7.32 -8.36
CA TYR A 88 10.76 -5.87 -8.51
C TYR A 88 11.26 -5.17 -7.26
N ARG A 89 12.02 -4.09 -7.45
CA ARG A 89 12.51 -3.24 -6.36
C ARG A 89 12.24 -1.79 -6.68
N PHE A 90 11.49 -1.12 -5.80
CA PHE A 90 11.13 0.28 -5.96
C PHE A 90 11.64 1.11 -4.78
N ALA A 91 12.11 2.31 -5.07
CA ALA A 91 12.53 3.28 -4.07
C ALA A 91 11.69 4.55 -4.19
N ILE A 92 11.04 4.93 -3.09
CA ILE A 92 10.25 6.17 -3.03
C ILE A 92 11.16 7.39 -2.88
N GLY A 93 12.32 7.23 -2.22
CA GLY A 93 13.29 8.32 -1.99
C GLY A 93 12.81 9.37 -0.99
N SER A 94 11.78 9.08 -0.20
CA SER A 94 11.30 9.89 0.93
C SER A 94 10.48 9.01 1.88
N ALA A 95 9.97 9.56 2.99
CA ALA A 95 8.99 8.90 3.87
C ALA A 95 7.57 8.76 3.27
N GLY A 96 7.45 8.59 1.95
CA GLY A 96 6.18 8.21 1.32
C GLY A 96 5.91 6.73 1.59
N SER A 97 4.65 6.34 1.70
CA SER A 97 4.29 5.02 2.21
C SER A 97 4.63 3.89 1.22
N CYS A 98 5.41 2.91 1.69
CA CYS A 98 5.73 1.68 0.94
C CYS A 98 4.46 0.87 0.63
N THR A 99 3.59 0.75 1.63
CA THR A 99 2.37 -0.05 1.55
C THR A 99 1.38 0.48 0.52
N LEU A 100 1.38 1.79 0.24
CA LEU A 100 0.56 2.36 -0.84
C LEU A 100 1.10 2.06 -2.25
N VAL A 101 2.42 1.92 -2.41
CA VAL A 101 2.99 1.43 -3.69
C VAL A 101 2.65 -0.04 -3.86
N LEU A 102 2.84 -0.86 -2.82
CA LEU A 102 2.45 -2.28 -2.82
C LEU A 102 0.96 -2.46 -3.15
N GLN A 103 0.07 -1.70 -2.49
CA GLN A 103 -1.38 -1.73 -2.76
C GLN A 103 -1.72 -1.41 -4.23
N THR A 104 -0.88 -0.63 -4.91
CA THR A 104 -1.10 -0.27 -6.32
C THR A 104 -0.77 -1.42 -7.26
N VAL A 105 0.32 -2.13 -7.00
CA VAL A 105 0.87 -3.09 -7.96
C VAL A 105 0.50 -4.54 -7.68
N LEU A 106 0.33 -4.92 -6.41
CA LEU A 106 0.00 -6.29 -6.03
C LEU A 106 -1.30 -6.81 -6.68
N PRO A 107 -2.39 -6.02 -6.80
CA PRO A 107 -3.59 -6.50 -7.47
C PRO A 107 -3.39 -6.89 -8.93
N ALA A 108 -2.46 -6.24 -9.65
CA ALA A 108 -2.12 -6.63 -11.01
C ALA A 108 -1.33 -7.94 -11.03
N LEU A 109 -0.40 -8.11 -10.09
CA LEU A 109 0.43 -9.32 -9.97
C LEU A 109 -0.35 -10.58 -9.60
N TRP A 110 -1.57 -10.45 -9.04
CA TRP A 110 -2.52 -11.56 -8.91
C TRP A 110 -2.89 -12.20 -10.27
N PHE A 111 -2.68 -11.48 -11.38
CA PHE A 111 -3.00 -11.92 -12.75
C PHE A 111 -1.75 -11.97 -13.65
N ALA A 112 -0.55 -12.00 -13.06
CA ALA A 112 0.70 -12.14 -13.80
C ALA A 112 0.87 -13.55 -14.41
N ASP A 113 1.86 -13.69 -15.30
CA ASP A 113 2.27 -14.97 -15.90
C ASP A 113 3.07 -15.88 -14.95
N GLY A 114 3.38 -15.42 -13.74
CA GLY A 114 4.11 -16.18 -12.73
C GLY A 114 4.18 -15.48 -11.36
N PRO A 115 4.74 -16.15 -10.34
CA PRO A 115 4.95 -15.57 -9.01
C PRO A 115 5.86 -14.35 -9.07
N SER A 116 5.71 -13.47 -8.08
CA SER A 116 6.45 -12.22 -8.01
C SER A 116 6.86 -11.87 -6.59
N ARG A 117 7.93 -11.09 -6.48
CA ARG A 117 8.34 -10.42 -5.24
C ARG A 117 8.48 -8.94 -5.49
N VAL A 118 7.81 -8.13 -4.70
CA VAL A 118 7.92 -6.66 -4.76
C VAL A 118 8.51 -6.14 -3.46
N GLU A 119 9.62 -5.44 -3.56
CA GLU A 119 10.26 -4.75 -2.45
C GLU A 119 10.16 -3.24 -2.65
N VAL A 120 9.72 -2.52 -1.61
CA VAL A 120 9.60 -1.08 -1.64
C VAL A 120 10.34 -0.47 -0.46
N SER A 121 11.20 0.51 -0.73
CA SER A 121 11.86 1.33 0.28
C SER A 121 11.25 2.74 0.40
N GLY A 122 11.07 3.21 1.64
CA GLY A 122 10.35 4.45 1.93
C GLY A 122 9.88 4.53 3.39
N GLY A 123 8.69 5.11 3.62
CA GLY A 123 8.03 5.16 4.92
C GLY A 123 7.17 3.92 5.18
N THR A 124 7.13 3.46 6.43
CA THR A 124 6.39 2.24 6.84
C THR A 124 5.30 2.54 7.86
N ASP A 125 5.46 3.62 8.62
CA ASP A 125 4.61 4.01 9.75
C ASP A 125 4.04 5.42 9.51
N ASN A 126 3.32 5.57 8.39
CA ASN A 126 2.67 6.82 8.01
C ASN A 126 1.25 6.89 8.61
N PRO A 127 0.84 8.00 9.26
CA PRO A 127 -0.48 8.11 9.89
C PRO A 127 -1.68 7.93 8.94
N SER A 128 -1.50 8.19 7.64
CA SER A 128 -2.55 8.09 6.62
C SER A 128 -2.27 6.98 5.60
N ALA A 129 -1.61 5.91 6.03
CA ALA A 129 -1.41 4.70 5.24
C ALA A 129 -1.51 3.46 6.14
N PRO A 130 -1.92 2.29 5.59
CA PRO A 130 -1.91 1.06 6.38
C PRO A 130 -0.47 0.68 6.76
N PRO A 131 -0.19 0.39 8.04
CA PRO A 131 1.08 -0.22 8.43
C PRO A 131 1.28 -1.59 7.76
N ALA A 132 2.52 -2.04 7.62
CA ALA A 132 2.80 -3.37 7.06
C ALA A 132 2.14 -4.49 7.87
N ASP A 133 2.06 -4.36 9.21
CA ASP A 133 1.37 -5.32 10.06
C ASP A 133 -0.14 -5.34 9.86
N PHE A 134 -0.77 -4.23 9.45
CA PHE A 134 -2.18 -4.25 9.06
C PHE A 134 -2.38 -5.14 7.83
N ILE A 135 -1.52 -4.97 6.81
CA ILE A 135 -1.59 -5.81 5.61
C ILE A 135 -1.45 -7.28 6.02
N ARG A 136 -0.37 -7.61 6.74
CA ARG A 136 -0.03 -8.98 7.11
C ARG A 136 -1.05 -9.66 8.04
N ARG A 137 -1.51 -8.96 9.08
CA ARG A 137 -2.32 -9.57 10.15
C ARG A 137 -3.83 -9.43 9.93
N VAL A 138 -4.26 -8.49 9.08
CA VAL A 138 -5.68 -8.17 8.90
C VAL A 138 -6.13 -8.44 7.46
N LEU A 139 -5.46 -7.85 6.47
CA LEU A 139 -5.90 -7.95 5.08
C LEU A 139 -5.56 -9.30 4.44
N GLU A 140 -4.31 -9.76 4.57
CA GLU A 140 -3.83 -11.00 3.94
C GLU A 140 -4.63 -12.25 4.33
N PRO A 141 -5.06 -12.45 5.59
CA PRO A 141 -5.95 -13.56 5.93
C PRO A 141 -7.30 -13.51 5.20
N LEU A 142 -7.83 -12.32 4.92
CA LEU A 142 -9.08 -12.16 4.16
C LEU A 142 -8.85 -12.41 2.66
N LEU A 143 -7.73 -11.92 2.12
CA LEU A 143 -7.32 -12.20 0.74
C LEU A 143 -7.15 -13.70 0.51
N ALA A 144 -6.51 -14.41 1.45
CA ALA A 144 -6.36 -15.86 1.38
C ALA A 144 -7.71 -16.58 1.34
N LYS A 145 -8.71 -16.12 2.12
CA LYS A 145 -10.09 -16.64 2.04
C LYS A 145 -10.74 -16.40 0.68
N MET A 146 -10.35 -15.35 -0.04
CA MET A 146 -10.80 -15.07 -1.42
C MET A 146 -10.02 -15.85 -2.49
N GLY A 147 -9.01 -16.64 -2.12
CA GLY A 147 -8.14 -17.36 -3.06
C GLY A 147 -6.91 -16.56 -3.53
N ILE A 148 -6.64 -15.40 -2.92
CA ILE A 148 -5.49 -14.55 -3.22
C ILE A 148 -4.38 -14.84 -2.22
N HIS A 149 -3.22 -15.27 -2.72
CA HIS A 149 -2.08 -15.63 -1.88
C HIS A 149 -0.95 -14.61 -2.04
N GLN A 150 -0.74 -13.84 -0.97
CA GLN A 150 0.39 -12.93 -0.82
C GLN A 150 0.86 -12.93 0.63
N GLN A 151 2.15 -12.65 0.83
CA GLN A 151 2.78 -12.59 2.14
C GLN A 151 3.67 -11.36 2.25
N THR A 152 3.28 -10.43 3.11
CA THR A 152 4.01 -9.18 3.36
C THR A 152 4.89 -9.30 4.59
N THR A 153 6.14 -8.89 4.44
CA THR A 153 7.13 -8.83 5.52
C THR A 153 7.69 -7.41 5.61
N LEU A 154 7.65 -6.84 6.82
CA LEU A 154 8.37 -5.62 7.14
C LEU A 154 9.83 -5.97 7.47
N LEU A 155 10.76 -5.54 6.62
CA LEU A 155 12.18 -5.85 6.77
C LEU A 155 12.90 -4.81 7.65
N ARG A 156 12.49 -3.55 7.55
CA ARG A 156 13.02 -2.44 8.35
C ARG A 156 11.97 -1.35 8.49
N HIS A 157 11.83 -0.77 9.68
CA HIS A 157 10.98 0.40 9.88
C HIS A 157 11.59 1.66 9.27
N GLY A 158 10.72 2.54 8.81
CA GLY A 158 11.04 3.86 8.29
C GLY A 158 9.98 4.85 8.73
N PHE A 159 10.23 5.53 9.84
CA PHE A 159 9.32 6.51 10.39
C PHE A 159 9.40 7.82 9.62
N TYR A 160 8.27 8.51 9.52
CA TYR A 160 8.25 9.89 9.03
C TYR A 160 9.03 10.80 10.00
N PRO A 161 9.83 11.77 9.52
CA PRO A 161 10.04 12.18 8.13
C PRO A 161 11.21 11.50 7.41
N ALA A 162 12.01 10.68 8.10
CA ALA A 162 13.25 10.10 7.56
C ALA A 162 12.99 9.09 6.44
N GLY A 163 12.02 8.19 6.61
CA GLY A 163 11.83 7.04 5.72
C GLY A 163 12.90 5.98 5.94
N GLY A 164 13.43 5.38 4.87
CA GLY A 164 14.50 4.38 4.96
C GLY A 164 14.04 2.97 5.36
N GLY A 165 12.75 2.79 5.63
CA GLY A 165 12.14 1.50 5.86
C GLY A 165 12.01 0.69 4.58
N VAL A 166 11.79 -0.62 4.72
CA VAL A 166 11.71 -1.57 3.62
C VAL A 166 10.60 -2.57 3.91
N VAL A 167 9.67 -2.70 2.97
CA VAL A 167 8.59 -3.70 2.99
C VAL A 167 8.73 -4.56 1.74
N ALA A 168 8.60 -5.88 1.91
CA ALA A 168 8.58 -6.82 0.79
C ALA A 168 7.29 -7.65 0.82
N THR A 169 6.74 -7.93 -0.35
CA THR A 169 5.60 -8.84 -0.51
C THR A 169 5.91 -9.87 -1.58
N GLU A 170 5.75 -11.14 -1.23
CA GLU A 170 5.70 -12.25 -2.19
C GLU A 170 4.25 -12.49 -2.58
N VAL A 171 3.98 -12.74 -3.86
CA VAL A 171 2.63 -12.90 -4.40
C VAL A 171 2.59 -13.95 -5.50
N SER A 172 1.54 -14.77 -5.51
CA SER A 172 1.29 -15.79 -6.54
C SER A 172 0.09 -15.41 -7.40
N PRO A 173 0.09 -15.75 -8.71
CA PRO A 173 -1.11 -15.64 -9.53
C PRO A 173 -2.28 -16.43 -8.93
N VAL A 174 -3.47 -15.86 -9.00
CA VAL A 174 -4.68 -16.47 -8.46
C VAL A 174 -5.10 -17.65 -9.34
N ALA A 175 -5.17 -18.84 -8.75
CA ALA A 175 -5.66 -20.03 -9.43
C ALA A 175 -7.19 -20.02 -9.58
N SER A 176 -7.90 -19.67 -8.52
CA SER A 176 -9.36 -19.58 -8.49
C SER A 176 -9.81 -18.64 -7.36
N PHE A 177 -10.85 -17.84 -7.62
CA PHE A 177 -11.45 -16.99 -6.60
C PHE A 177 -12.51 -17.72 -5.79
N ASN A 178 -12.58 -17.38 -4.50
CA ASN A 178 -13.63 -17.82 -3.59
C ASN A 178 -14.48 -16.62 -3.17
N THR A 179 -15.75 -16.85 -2.89
CA THR A 179 -16.65 -15.83 -2.34
C THR A 179 -16.40 -15.65 -0.85
N LEU A 180 -16.03 -14.43 -0.44
CA LEU A 180 -15.94 -14.05 0.97
C LEU A 180 -17.21 -13.29 1.38
N GLN A 181 -17.91 -13.80 2.40
CA GLN A 181 -19.05 -13.13 3.03
C GLN A 181 -18.70 -12.84 4.49
N LEU A 182 -18.65 -11.55 4.85
CA LEU A 182 -18.47 -11.09 6.22
C LEU A 182 -19.78 -10.44 6.68
N GLY A 183 -20.32 -10.93 7.80
CA GLY A 183 -21.52 -10.40 8.41
C GLY A 183 -21.19 -9.64 9.69
N GLU A 184 -21.77 -10.08 10.80
CA GLU A 184 -21.44 -9.55 12.13
C GLU A 184 -19.99 -9.81 12.51
N ARG A 185 -19.44 -8.92 13.37
CA ARG A 185 -18.11 -9.11 13.96
C ARG A 185 -18.06 -10.34 14.88
N GLY A 186 -19.18 -10.66 15.52
CA GLY A 186 -19.23 -11.62 16.62
C GLY A 186 -18.63 -11.08 17.93
N ASN A 187 -18.43 -11.98 18.88
CA ASN A 187 -17.87 -11.68 20.20
C ASN A 187 -16.38 -11.37 20.13
N ILE A 188 -15.91 -10.51 21.02
CA ILE A 188 -14.47 -10.26 21.19
C ILE A 188 -13.82 -11.53 21.74
N VAL A 189 -12.81 -12.04 21.05
CA VAL A 189 -11.99 -13.17 21.50
C VAL A 189 -10.83 -12.69 22.36
N GLN A 190 -10.16 -11.62 21.95
CA GLN A 190 -9.02 -11.04 22.63
C GLN A 190 -8.77 -9.60 22.16
N MET A 191 -8.10 -8.81 23.00
CA MET A 191 -7.59 -7.48 22.65
C MET A 191 -6.09 -7.42 22.97
N ARG A 192 -5.31 -6.74 22.14
CA ARG A 192 -3.86 -6.64 22.28
C ARG A 192 -3.44 -5.18 22.12
N GLY A 193 -2.65 -4.68 23.06
CA GLY A 193 -2.00 -3.37 22.96
C GLY A 193 -0.55 -3.56 22.57
N GLU A 194 -0.08 -2.80 21.60
CA GLU A 194 1.29 -2.87 21.10
C GLU A 194 1.83 -1.45 20.92
N VAL A 195 3.03 -1.19 21.44
CA VAL A 195 3.76 0.06 21.22
C VAL A 195 5.14 -0.24 20.67
N LEU A 196 5.54 0.55 19.69
CA LEU A 196 6.83 0.46 19.02
C LEU A 196 7.65 1.72 19.28
N LEU A 197 8.91 1.55 19.71
CA LEU A 197 9.83 2.63 20.02
C LEU A 197 11.09 2.53 19.15
N ALA A 198 11.49 3.65 18.54
CA ALA A 198 12.78 3.82 17.87
C ALA A 198 13.41 5.13 18.33
N GLY A 199 14.45 5.06 19.18
CA GLY A 199 15.10 6.27 19.72
C GLY A 199 14.21 7.11 20.66
N VAL A 200 13.11 6.54 21.19
CA VAL A 200 12.16 7.22 22.09
C VAL A 200 12.26 6.62 23.51
N PRO A 201 12.16 7.42 24.59
CA PRO A 201 12.23 6.90 25.95
C PRO A 201 11.14 5.86 26.29
N ARG A 202 11.55 4.82 27.02
CA ARG A 202 10.69 3.68 27.44
C ARG A 202 9.39 4.10 28.14
N HIS A 203 9.45 5.15 28.97
CA HIS A 203 8.31 5.67 29.72
C HIS A 203 7.20 6.25 28.83
N VAL A 204 7.46 6.51 27.55
CA VAL A 204 6.42 6.90 26.60
C VAL A 204 5.49 5.73 26.36
N ALA A 205 6.04 4.57 25.98
CA ALA A 205 5.25 3.37 25.73
C ALA A 205 4.50 2.86 26.96
N GLU A 206 5.10 2.98 28.15
CA GLU A 206 4.44 2.59 29.40
C GLU A 206 3.18 3.42 29.66
N ARG A 207 3.24 4.73 29.43
CA ARG A 207 2.06 5.62 29.58
C ARG A 207 1.00 5.34 28.52
N GLU A 208 1.40 5.05 27.29
CA GLU A 208 0.47 4.70 26.20
C GLU A 208 -0.26 3.38 26.50
N ILE A 209 0.47 2.34 26.90
CA ILE A 209 -0.12 1.05 27.31
C ILE A 209 -1.03 1.23 28.52
N ALA A 210 -0.62 2.00 29.53
CA ALA A 210 -1.46 2.26 30.71
C ALA A 210 -2.78 2.95 30.33
N THR A 211 -2.74 3.88 29.37
CA THR A 211 -3.94 4.56 28.86
C THR A 211 -4.88 3.56 28.17
N LEU A 212 -4.34 2.66 27.32
CA LEU A 212 -5.14 1.62 26.67
C LEU A 212 -5.74 0.63 27.68
N ALA A 213 -4.95 0.17 28.66
CA ALA A 213 -5.39 -0.76 29.70
C ALA A 213 -6.44 -0.15 30.64
N GLY A 214 -6.43 1.18 30.82
CA GLY A 214 -7.46 1.89 31.57
C GLY A 214 -8.85 1.87 30.90
N SER A 215 -8.92 1.59 29.59
CA SER A 215 -10.17 1.54 28.82
C SER A 215 -10.54 0.15 28.32
N PHE A 216 -9.58 -0.76 28.16
CA PHE A 216 -9.77 -2.06 27.54
C PHE A 216 -9.11 -3.20 28.33
N SER A 217 -9.76 -4.36 28.37
CA SER A 217 -9.19 -5.59 28.93
C SER A 217 -8.19 -6.21 27.95
N LEU A 218 -6.94 -5.75 28.01
CA LEU A 218 -5.87 -6.21 27.14
C LEU A 218 -5.33 -7.59 27.59
N HIS A 219 -5.34 -8.54 26.66
CA HIS A 219 -4.79 -9.89 26.83
C HIS A 219 -3.27 -9.92 26.62
N GLU A 220 -2.76 -9.03 25.76
CA GLU A 220 -1.32 -8.82 25.54
C GLU A 220 -1.02 -7.32 25.61
N GLN A 221 0.13 -6.99 26.22
CA GLN A 221 0.67 -5.64 26.33
C GLN A 221 2.13 -5.68 25.91
N ASN A 222 2.39 -5.41 24.64
CA ASN A 222 3.70 -5.61 24.04
C ASN A 222 4.39 -4.26 23.81
N ILE A 223 5.65 -4.15 24.21
CA ILE A 223 6.47 -2.97 23.92
C ILE A 223 7.73 -3.41 23.21
N HIS A 224 7.87 -2.96 21.97
CA HIS A 224 8.96 -3.30 21.08
C HIS A 224 9.94 -2.14 21.01
N ASN A 225 11.19 -2.37 21.42
CA ASN A 225 12.27 -1.42 21.21
C ASN A 225 13.03 -1.85 19.95
N LEU A 226 12.97 -1.02 18.92
CA LEU A 226 13.76 -1.21 17.73
C LEU A 226 15.24 -0.87 18.02
N PRO A 227 16.18 -1.60 17.40
CA PRO A 227 17.59 -1.27 17.47
C PRO A 227 17.82 0.17 16.97
N ARG A 228 18.89 0.80 17.47
CA ARG A 228 19.23 2.20 17.16
C ARG A 228 19.92 2.38 15.80
N ASP A 229 19.98 1.33 14.99
CA ASP A 229 20.84 1.23 13.81
C ASP A 229 20.03 1.18 12.50
#